data_AF-A0A2G6KZ51-F1
#
_entry.id   AF-A0A2G6KZ51-F1
#
_cell.length_a   1.000
_cell.length_b   1.000
_cell.length_c   1.000
_cell.angle_alpha   90.00
_cell.angle_beta   90.00
_cell.angle_gamma   90.00
#
_symmetry.space_group_name_H-M   'P 1'
#
loop_
_entity.id
_entity.type
_entity.pdbx_description
1 polymer ?
#
loop_
_entity_poly.entity_id
_entity_poly.type
_entity_poly.pdbx_seq_one_letter_code
_entity_poly.pdbx_strand_id
1 'polypeptide(L)'
;MIEGKCLIYKRFGDVDSFPLCVNTTDFDQLMNFCRLLAPCVGAINIEDIKSPTDFLLVRKLRKELDIPIFADDMHCSSSVILGSLFNALKVVEKDLATIKIVIVGAGTSAIATAELMLHAGAKNIVMLNRRGIIHPEMEDLNDVQRFILDRLNPEGLRGDLKIAIKGADVLIGLTGQPKAFGKEHVALMAPKSVVFPLTRPVPEMTQDEAKEAGAAVVGCGIMDGINCMPNLAIFPGFG
;
A
#
# COMPACT_ATOMS: atom_id res chain seq x y z
N MET A 1 5.59 -0.42 -20.98
CA MET A 1 5.47 -0.75 -19.55
C MET A 1 4.95 -2.17 -19.36
N ILE A 2 3.74 -2.48 -19.85
CA ILE A 2 3.09 -3.79 -19.65
C ILE A 2 3.83 -4.98 -20.33
N GLU A 3 4.41 -4.79 -21.52
CA GLU A 3 5.27 -5.82 -22.15
C GLU A 3 6.46 -6.22 -21.27
N GLY A 4 7.09 -5.25 -20.60
CA GLY A 4 8.18 -5.51 -19.66
C GLY A 4 7.74 -6.35 -18.47
N LYS A 5 6.51 -6.13 -17.97
CA LYS A 5 5.91 -6.98 -16.92
C LYS A 5 5.67 -8.41 -17.41
N CYS A 6 5.20 -8.58 -18.64
CA CYS A 6 5.01 -9.92 -19.20
C CYS A 6 6.33 -10.70 -19.28
N LEU A 7 7.42 -10.04 -19.69
CA LEU A 7 8.75 -10.63 -19.68
C LEU A 7 9.20 -11.03 -18.26
N ILE A 8 8.87 -10.24 -17.26
CA ILE A 8 9.19 -10.54 -15.86
C ILE A 8 8.40 -11.77 -15.38
N TYR A 9 7.10 -11.84 -15.65
CA TYR A 9 6.27 -13.02 -15.35
C TYR A 9 6.89 -14.29 -15.93
N LYS A 10 7.29 -14.24 -17.21
CA LYS A 10 7.92 -15.39 -17.85
C LYS A 10 9.26 -15.74 -17.20
N ARG A 11 10.10 -14.73 -16.97
CA ARG A 11 11.47 -14.94 -16.48
C ARG A 11 11.55 -15.46 -15.03
N PHE A 12 10.63 -15.02 -14.17
CA PHE A 12 10.73 -15.28 -12.73
C PHE A 12 9.59 -16.14 -12.16
N GLY A 13 8.47 -16.28 -12.88
CA GLY A 13 7.34 -17.13 -12.47
C GLY A 13 7.01 -18.25 -13.45
N ASP A 14 7.70 -18.32 -14.60
CA ASP A 14 7.36 -19.20 -15.74
C ASP A 14 5.90 -19.05 -16.21
N VAL A 15 5.34 -17.84 -16.06
CA VAL A 15 3.96 -17.53 -16.44
C VAL A 15 3.93 -16.93 -17.85
N ASP A 16 3.20 -17.59 -18.75
CA ASP A 16 2.90 -17.05 -20.08
C ASP A 16 1.83 -15.97 -19.96
N SER A 17 2.22 -14.72 -20.19
CA SER A 17 1.37 -13.54 -20.08
C SER A 17 1.47 -12.68 -21.33
N PHE A 18 0.40 -11.95 -21.63
CA PHE A 18 0.33 -11.05 -22.78
C PHE A 18 -0.31 -9.71 -22.38
N PRO A 19 0.17 -8.59 -22.93
CA PRO A 19 -0.32 -7.26 -22.58
C PRO A 19 -1.66 -6.98 -23.26
N LEU A 20 -2.65 -6.51 -22.50
CA LEU A 20 -3.92 -6.04 -23.02
C LEU A 20 -4.17 -4.59 -22.59
N CYS A 21 -3.74 -3.65 -23.43
CA CYS A 21 -4.02 -2.22 -23.22
C CYS A 21 -5.41 -1.88 -23.77
N VAL A 22 -6.26 -1.28 -22.95
CA VAL A 22 -7.62 -0.87 -23.32
C VAL A 22 -7.72 0.64 -23.43
N ASN A 23 -8.37 1.15 -24.48
CA ASN A 23 -8.56 2.59 -24.69
C ASN A 23 -9.89 3.07 -24.08
N THR A 24 -10.08 2.81 -22.79
CA THR A 24 -11.26 3.25 -22.04
C THR A 24 -10.93 3.42 -20.56
N THR A 25 -11.56 4.39 -19.93
CA THR A 25 -11.57 4.58 -18.47
C THR A 25 -12.95 4.35 -17.87
N ASP A 26 -13.93 3.98 -18.71
CA ASP A 26 -15.29 3.72 -18.29
C ASP A 26 -15.38 2.40 -17.50
N PHE A 27 -15.95 2.46 -16.31
CA PHE A 27 -15.97 1.34 -15.39
C PHE A 27 -16.74 0.13 -15.94
N ASP A 28 -17.88 0.36 -16.59
CA ASP A 28 -18.73 -0.72 -17.10
C ASP A 28 -18.12 -1.37 -18.33
N GLN A 29 -17.46 -0.59 -19.20
CA GLN A 29 -16.68 -1.13 -20.31
C GLN A 29 -15.50 -1.98 -19.83
N LEU A 30 -14.77 -1.54 -18.80
CA LEU A 30 -13.68 -2.31 -18.19
C LEU A 30 -14.18 -3.62 -17.59
N MET A 31 -15.28 -3.58 -16.82
CA MET A 31 -15.93 -4.77 -16.27
C MET A 31 -16.32 -5.75 -17.39
N ASN A 32 -16.97 -5.25 -18.45
CA ASN A 32 -17.41 -6.08 -19.56
C ASN A 32 -16.22 -6.71 -20.31
N PHE A 33 -15.16 -5.94 -20.54
CA PHE A 33 -13.93 -6.45 -21.16
C PHE A 33 -13.33 -7.61 -20.34
N CYS A 34 -13.18 -7.44 -19.03
CA CYS A 34 -12.66 -8.51 -18.16
C CYS A 34 -13.55 -9.75 -18.16
N ARG A 35 -14.89 -9.60 -18.18
CA ARG A 35 -15.82 -10.74 -18.27
C ARG A 35 -15.66 -11.51 -19.57
N LEU A 36 -15.55 -10.80 -20.70
CA LEU A 36 -15.38 -11.43 -22.01
C LEU A 36 -14.00 -12.10 -22.14
N LEU A 37 -12.99 -11.57 -21.46
CA LEU A 37 -11.64 -12.13 -21.45
C LEU A 37 -11.50 -13.37 -20.56
N ALA A 38 -12.22 -13.43 -19.44
CA ALA A 38 -12.02 -14.43 -18.39
C ALA A 38 -11.97 -15.90 -18.87
N PRO A 39 -12.80 -16.37 -19.82
CA PRO A 39 -12.74 -17.76 -20.30
C PRO A 39 -11.43 -18.12 -21.02
N CYS A 40 -10.66 -17.13 -21.46
CA CYS A 40 -9.46 -17.30 -22.28
C CYS A 40 -8.16 -17.29 -21.46
N VAL A 41 -8.22 -16.97 -20.16
CA VAL A 41 -7.03 -16.73 -19.33
C VAL A 41 -7.15 -17.41 -17.98
N GLY A 42 -6.01 -17.78 -17.38
CA GLY A 42 -5.97 -18.37 -16.04
C GLY A 42 -6.11 -17.34 -14.91
N ALA A 43 -5.77 -16.07 -15.15
CA ALA A 43 -5.86 -14.97 -14.20
C ALA A 43 -5.89 -13.62 -14.91
N ILE A 44 -6.32 -12.56 -14.22
CA ILE A 44 -6.24 -11.17 -14.71
C ILE A 44 -5.43 -10.32 -13.71
N ASN A 45 -4.31 -9.77 -14.19
CA ASN A 45 -3.55 -8.73 -13.49
C ASN A 45 -3.99 -7.34 -13.97
N ILE A 46 -4.56 -6.54 -13.07
CA ILE A 46 -4.93 -5.15 -13.30
C ILE A 46 -3.75 -4.25 -12.99
N GLU A 47 -3.44 -3.37 -13.93
CA GLU A 47 -2.27 -2.51 -13.90
C GLU A 47 -2.65 -1.07 -14.26
N ASP A 48 -2.07 -0.09 -13.56
CA ASP A 48 -2.16 1.34 -13.90
C ASP A 48 -3.60 1.90 -14.03
N ILE A 49 -4.56 1.38 -13.26
CA ILE A 49 -5.91 1.97 -13.14
C ILE A 49 -5.94 2.92 -11.95
N LYS A 50 -6.46 4.13 -12.17
CA LYS A 50 -6.50 5.17 -11.14
C LYS A 50 -7.42 4.80 -9.97
N SER A 51 -6.94 5.03 -8.75
CA SER A 51 -7.74 4.98 -7.52
C SER A 51 -8.90 6.01 -7.54
N PRO A 52 -10.13 5.67 -7.10
CA PRO A 52 -10.56 4.41 -6.47
C PRO A 52 -11.11 3.34 -7.43
N THR A 53 -11.05 3.57 -8.74
CA THR A 53 -11.66 2.71 -9.76
C THR A 53 -11.06 1.30 -9.75
N ASP A 54 -9.75 1.19 -9.59
CA ASP A 54 -9.01 -0.08 -9.46
C ASP A 54 -9.55 -0.97 -8.35
N PHE A 55 -9.78 -0.41 -7.16
CA PHE A 55 -10.30 -1.12 -5.99
C PHE A 55 -11.69 -1.70 -6.26
N LEU A 56 -12.59 -0.86 -6.77
CA LEU A 56 -13.96 -1.25 -7.06
C LEU A 56 -14.01 -2.32 -8.16
N LEU A 57 -13.16 -2.17 -9.19
CA LEU A 57 -13.04 -3.09 -10.30
C LEU A 57 -12.58 -4.47 -9.82
N VAL A 58 -11.45 -4.54 -9.10
CA VAL A 58 -10.91 -5.79 -8.53
C VAL A 58 -11.96 -6.46 -7.64
N ARG A 59 -12.59 -5.70 -6.73
CA ARG A 59 -13.58 -6.26 -5.79
C ARG A 59 -14.81 -6.81 -6.50
N LYS A 60 -15.29 -6.12 -7.53
CA LYS A 60 -16.47 -6.57 -8.30
C LYS A 60 -16.13 -7.79 -9.16
N LEU A 61 -14.99 -7.77 -9.85
CA LEU A 61 -14.53 -8.90 -10.66
C LEU A 61 -14.29 -10.16 -9.81
N ARG A 62 -13.66 -10.04 -8.63
CA ARG A 62 -13.48 -11.18 -7.70
C ARG A 62 -14.78 -11.82 -7.21
N LYS A 63 -15.90 -11.09 -7.25
CA LYS A 63 -17.22 -11.61 -6.88
C LYS A 63 -17.94 -12.26 -8.07
N GLU A 64 -17.62 -11.84 -9.29
CA GLU A 64 -18.33 -12.23 -10.50
C GLU A 64 -17.58 -13.30 -11.32
N LEU A 65 -16.26 -13.43 -11.16
CA LEU A 65 -15.41 -14.30 -11.96
C LEU A 65 -14.76 -15.39 -11.10
N ASP A 66 -14.68 -16.60 -11.65
CA ASP A 66 -14.09 -17.78 -11.00
C ASP A 66 -12.56 -17.89 -11.16
N ILE A 67 -11.93 -16.90 -11.79
CA ILE A 67 -10.47 -16.84 -11.98
C ILE A 67 -9.84 -15.82 -11.01
N PRO A 68 -8.57 -16.02 -10.61
CA PRO A 68 -7.84 -15.03 -9.83
C PRO A 68 -7.79 -13.65 -10.51
N ILE A 69 -8.21 -12.64 -9.76
CA ILE A 69 -8.07 -11.23 -10.13
C ILE A 69 -7.15 -10.57 -9.11
N PHE A 70 -6.12 -9.87 -9.57
CA PHE A 70 -5.23 -9.13 -8.70
C PHE A 70 -4.80 -7.81 -9.35
N ALA A 71 -4.38 -6.84 -8.55
CA ALA A 71 -3.81 -5.59 -9.02
C ALA A 71 -2.43 -5.41 -8.37
N ASP A 72 -1.40 -5.15 -9.18
CA ASP A 72 -0.01 -5.06 -8.71
C ASP A 72 0.15 -3.93 -7.68
N ASP A 73 -0.39 -2.74 -7.99
CA ASP A 73 -0.32 -1.56 -7.13
C ASP A 73 -0.97 -1.79 -5.75
N MET A 74 -1.91 -2.74 -5.65
CA MET A 74 -2.62 -3.07 -4.42
C MET A 74 -1.98 -4.24 -3.68
N HIS A 75 -2.02 -5.44 -4.28
CA HIS A 75 -1.71 -6.69 -3.58
C HIS A 75 -0.20 -6.91 -3.48
N CYS A 76 0.57 -6.56 -4.51
CA CYS A 76 2.02 -6.74 -4.47
C CYS A 76 2.63 -5.72 -3.52
N SER A 77 2.23 -4.44 -3.63
CA SER A 77 2.68 -3.38 -2.71
C SER A 77 2.38 -3.75 -1.25
N SER A 78 1.14 -4.12 -0.92
CA SER A 78 0.77 -4.47 0.46
C SER A 78 1.54 -5.69 0.99
N SER A 79 1.75 -6.71 0.14
CA SER A 79 2.50 -7.92 0.52
C SER A 79 3.98 -7.63 0.79
N VAL A 80 4.64 -6.85 -0.08
CA VAL A 80 6.04 -6.42 0.15
C VAL A 80 6.14 -5.63 1.45
N ILE A 81 5.23 -4.68 1.67
CA ILE A 81 5.28 -3.81 2.85
C ILE A 81 5.07 -4.64 4.13
N LEU A 82 4.11 -5.55 4.15
CA LEU A 82 3.89 -6.43 5.30
C LEU A 82 5.09 -7.34 5.57
N GLY A 83 5.65 -7.96 4.52
CA GLY A 83 6.84 -8.81 4.65
C GLY A 83 8.05 -8.04 5.20
N SER A 84 8.29 -6.84 4.69
CA SER A 84 9.31 -5.92 5.20
C SER A 84 9.04 -5.48 6.63
N LEU A 85 7.77 -5.22 6.98
CA LEU A 85 7.39 -4.85 8.32
C LEU A 85 7.72 -5.98 9.31
N PHE A 86 7.38 -7.23 9.00
CA PHE A 86 7.72 -8.38 9.86
C PHE A 86 9.22 -8.48 10.13
N ASN A 87 10.06 -8.26 9.12
CA ASN A 87 11.50 -8.28 9.30
C ASN A 87 11.99 -7.07 10.12
N ALA A 88 11.47 -5.88 9.87
CA ALA A 88 11.79 -4.69 10.65
C ALA A 88 11.41 -4.86 12.13
N LEU A 89 10.23 -5.42 12.41
CA LEU A 89 9.75 -5.67 13.78
C LEU A 89 10.62 -6.67 14.55
N LYS A 90 11.20 -7.69 13.87
CA LYS A 90 12.20 -8.57 14.48
C LYS A 90 13.46 -7.79 14.90
N VAL A 91 13.93 -6.87 14.06
CA VAL A 91 15.12 -6.04 14.34
C VAL A 91 14.88 -5.09 15.51
N VAL A 92 13.70 -4.48 15.60
CA VAL A 92 13.35 -3.56 16.70
C VAL A 92 12.75 -4.25 17.92
N GLU A 93 12.59 -5.57 17.86
CA GLU A 93 12.05 -6.45 18.92
C GLU A 93 10.64 -6.04 19.37
N LYS A 94 9.74 -5.78 18.41
CA LYS A 94 8.34 -5.37 18.64
C LYS A 94 7.35 -6.39 18.07
N ASP A 95 6.17 -6.47 18.68
CA ASP A 95 5.07 -7.32 18.21
C ASP A 95 4.04 -6.51 17.41
N LEU A 96 3.66 -7.00 16.23
CA LEU A 96 2.65 -6.39 15.36
C LEU A 96 1.32 -6.14 16.11
N ALA A 97 0.96 -7.01 17.06
CA ALA A 97 -0.29 -6.90 17.80
C ALA A 97 -0.31 -5.77 18.84
N THR A 98 0.85 -5.22 19.22
CA THR A 98 0.96 -4.20 20.30
C THR A 98 1.38 -2.83 19.81
N ILE A 99 1.90 -2.73 18.59
CA ILE A 99 2.44 -1.48 18.05
C ILE A 99 1.36 -0.55 17.51
N LYS A 100 1.71 0.73 17.44
CA LYS A 100 0.95 1.77 16.72
C LYS A 100 1.57 2.03 15.34
N ILE A 101 0.78 1.84 14.30
CA ILE A 101 1.17 2.06 12.90
C ILE A 101 0.47 3.31 12.38
N VAL A 102 1.22 4.22 11.76
CA VAL A 102 0.69 5.41 11.10
C VAL A 102 0.93 5.31 9.60
N ILE A 103 -0.14 5.39 8.81
CA ILE A 103 -0.08 5.39 7.34
C ILE A 103 -0.48 6.77 6.83
N VAL A 104 0.44 7.44 6.13
CA VAL A 104 0.20 8.71 5.46
C VAL A 104 -0.11 8.41 3.99
N GLY A 105 -1.34 8.67 3.58
CA GLY A 105 -1.91 8.20 2.33
C GLY A 105 -3.15 7.36 2.60
N ALA A 106 -4.19 7.60 1.79
CA ALA A 106 -5.49 6.91 1.90
C ALA A 106 -6.03 6.55 0.51
N GLY A 107 -5.12 6.18 -0.40
CA GLY A 107 -5.43 5.59 -1.70
C GLY A 107 -5.48 4.06 -1.62
N THR A 108 -5.68 3.42 -2.77
CA THR A 108 -5.90 1.98 -2.81
C THR A 108 -4.76 1.15 -2.20
N SER A 109 -3.49 1.45 -2.50
CA SER A 109 -2.35 0.73 -1.93
C SER A 109 -2.27 0.87 -0.42
N ALA A 110 -2.58 2.05 0.13
CA ALA A 110 -2.58 2.29 1.57
C ALA A 110 -3.68 1.48 2.27
N ILE A 111 -4.86 1.43 1.66
CA ILE A 111 -6.01 0.70 2.21
C ILE A 111 -5.79 -0.81 2.11
N ALA A 112 -5.28 -1.32 0.99
CA ALA A 112 -4.88 -2.72 0.85
C ALA A 112 -3.79 -3.12 1.86
N THR A 113 -2.82 -2.23 2.10
CA THR A 113 -1.76 -2.43 3.10
C THR A 113 -2.34 -2.51 4.51
N ALA A 114 -3.21 -1.57 4.88
CA ALA A 114 -3.87 -1.58 6.18
C ALA A 114 -4.75 -2.83 6.37
N GLU A 115 -5.53 -3.20 5.36
CA GLU A 115 -6.36 -4.40 5.39
C GLU A 115 -5.51 -5.66 5.60
N LEU A 116 -4.41 -5.82 4.86
CA LEU A 116 -3.53 -6.97 5.01
C LEU A 116 -2.85 -7.00 6.39
N MET A 117 -2.44 -5.84 6.93
CA MET A 117 -1.88 -5.74 8.29
C MET A 117 -2.88 -6.12 9.37
N LEU A 118 -4.14 -5.69 9.24
CA LEU A 118 -5.22 -6.07 10.15
C LEU A 118 -5.45 -7.59 10.13
N HIS A 119 -5.50 -8.19 8.93
CA HIS A 119 -5.60 -9.65 8.79
C HIS A 119 -4.41 -10.38 9.41
N ALA A 120 -3.21 -9.78 9.33
CA ALA A 120 -1.99 -10.31 9.92
C ALA A 120 -1.90 -10.12 11.46
N GLY A 121 -2.86 -9.42 12.08
CA GLY A 121 -2.96 -9.27 13.53
C GLY A 121 -2.62 -7.89 14.07
N ALA A 122 -2.36 -6.88 13.22
CA ALA A 122 -2.21 -5.50 13.67
C ALA A 122 -3.51 -5.00 14.31
N LYS A 123 -3.41 -4.25 15.41
CA LYS A 123 -4.58 -3.77 16.17
C LYS A 123 -4.75 -2.26 16.17
N ASN A 124 -3.67 -1.51 15.98
CA ASN A 124 -3.69 -0.06 16.04
C ASN A 124 -3.05 0.55 14.79
N ILE A 125 -3.90 0.89 13.81
CA ILE A 125 -3.50 1.56 12.58
C ILE A 125 -4.24 2.90 12.49
N VAL A 126 -3.51 3.99 12.35
CA VAL A 126 -4.04 5.34 12.13
C VAL A 126 -3.69 5.75 10.71
N MET A 127 -4.70 6.12 9.92
CA MET A 127 -4.52 6.50 8.52
C MET A 127 -4.84 7.99 8.32
N LEU A 128 -4.06 8.65 7.46
CA LEU A 128 -4.24 10.05 7.12
C LEU A 128 -4.43 10.22 5.62
N ASN A 129 -5.34 11.10 5.24
CA ASN A 129 -5.41 11.68 3.90
C ASN A 129 -4.90 13.13 3.94
N ARG A 130 -4.99 13.85 2.81
CA ARG A 130 -4.59 15.27 2.71
C ARG A 130 -5.28 16.24 3.67
N ARG A 131 -6.39 15.84 4.31
CA ARG A 131 -7.15 16.64 5.29
C ARG A 131 -6.79 16.29 6.74
N GLY A 132 -6.01 15.24 6.98
CA GLY A 132 -5.65 14.76 8.32
C GLY A 132 -6.06 13.31 8.55
N ILE A 133 -6.17 12.93 9.82
CA ILE A 133 -6.61 11.61 10.27
C ILE A 133 -8.02 11.36 9.75
N ILE A 134 -8.23 10.26 9.03
CA ILE A 134 -9.57 9.93 8.51
C ILE A 134 -10.47 9.44 9.65
N HIS A 135 -11.73 9.88 9.65
CA HIS A 135 -12.71 9.51 10.66
C HIS A 135 -14.14 9.55 10.09
N PRO A 136 -15.12 8.85 10.73
CA PRO A 136 -16.49 8.72 10.20
C PRO A 136 -17.21 10.04 9.88
N GLU A 137 -16.96 11.09 10.66
CA GLU A 137 -17.60 12.41 10.51
C GLU A 137 -16.98 13.26 9.39
N MET A 138 -15.93 12.79 8.70
CA MET A 138 -15.32 13.52 7.60
C MET A 138 -16.20 13.41 6.35
N GLU A 139 -16.63 14.57 5.82
CA GLU A 139 -17.56 14.65 4.68
C GLU A 139 -16.90 14.17 3.37
N ASP A 140 -15.63 14.53 3.14
CA ASP A 140 -14.89 14.30 1.89
C ASP A 140 -14.26 12.89 1.76
N LEU A 141 -14.87 11.85 2.33
CA LEU A 141 -14.36 10.47 2.20
C LEU A 141 -14.97 9.74 1.01
N ASN A 142 -14.12 9.13 0.19
CA ASN A 142 -14.55 8.24 -0.89
C ASN A 142 -14.96 6.85 -0.35
N ASP A 143 -15.61 6.05 -1.19
CA ASP A 143 -16.15 4.74 -0.80
C ASP A 143 -15.08 3.77 -0.26
N VAL A 144 -13.87 3.82 -0.82
CA VAL A 144 -12.75 2.94 -0.41
C VAL A 144 -12.25 3.35 0.98
N GLN A 145 -12.15 4.65 1.25
CA GLN A 145 -11.80 5.16 2.57
C GLN A 145 -12.88 4.78 3.59
N ARG A 146 -14.17 4.98 3.26
CA ARG A 146 -15.28 4.60 4.13
C ARG A 146 -15.29 3.11 4.46
N PHE A 147 -14.89 2.26 3.52
CA PHE A 147 -14.83 0.80 3.69
C PHE A 147 -13.88 0.33 4.81
N ILE A 148 -12.82 1.08 5.14
CA ILE A 148 -11.81 0.64 6.12
C ILE A 148 -11.94 1.34 7.48
N LEU A 149 -12.70 2.44 7.58
CA LEU A 149 -12.73 3.32 8.77
C LEU A 149 -13.05 2.61 10.08
N ASP A 150 -14.00 1.67 10.06
CA ASP A 150 -14.49 0.95 11.24
C ASP A 150 -13.44 0.02 11.86
N ARG A 151 -12.38 -0.29 11.11
CA ARG A 151 -11.28 -1.17 11.52
C ARG A 151 -9.99 -0.41 11.84
N LEU A 152 -10.00 0.92 11.76
CA LEU A 152 -8.84 1.77 12.00
C LEU A 152 -9.05 2.65 13.23
N ASN A 153 -7.94 3.22 13.73
CA ASN A 153 -7.93 4.27 14.73
C ASN A 153 -8.77 3.93 15.98
N PRO A 154 -8.43 2.84 16.71
CA PRO A 154 -9.18 2.40 17.88
C PRO A 154 -9.26 3.45 19.00
N GLU A 155 -8.30 4.38 19.04
CA GLU A 155 -8.23 5.48 20.00
C GLU A 155 -9.13 6.67 19.61
N GLY A 156 -9.72 6.66 18.41
CA GLY A 156 -10.60 7.74 17.95
C GLY A 156 -9.88 9.07 17.74
N LEU A 157 -8.57 9.06 17.42
CA LEU A 157 -7.77 10.27 17.21
C LEU A 157 -8.37 11.16 16.11
N ARG A 158 -8.13 12.47 16.21
CA ARG A 158 -8.55 13.50 15.26
C ARG A 158 -7.42 14.51 15.07
N GLY A 159 -7.42 15.19 13.93
CA GLY A 159 -6.46 16.24 13.58
C GLY A 159 -5.39 15.77 12.60
N ASP A 160 -4.15 16.24 12.78
CA ASP A 160 -3.08 16.12 11.77
C ASP A 160 -2.06 15.01 12.05
N LEU A 161 -1.02 14.94 11.21
CA LEU A 161 0.07 13.97 11.36
C LEU A 161 0.81 14.13 12.70
N LYS A 162 0.98 15.35 13.20
CA LYS A 162 1.67 15.59 14.49
C LYS A 162 0.91 14.97 15.66
N ILE A 163 -0.42 14.86 15.57
CA ILE A 163 -1.23 14.14 16.56
C ILE A 163 -1.10 12.63 16.36
N ALA A 164 -1.27 12.14 15.12
CA ALA A 164 -1.22 10.72 14.82
C ALA A 164 0.12 10.07 15.20
N ILE A 165 1.23 10.76 14.91
CA ILE A 165 2.58 10.18 14.97
C ILE A 165 3.16 10.05 16.37
N LYS A 166 2.59 10.75 17.36
CA LYS A 166 3.09 10.70 18.74
C LYS A 166 3.10 9.28 19.27
N GLY A 167 4.29 8.81 19.63
CA GLY A 167 4.53 7.45 20.14
C GLY A 167 4.25 6.35 19.13
N ALA A 168 4.14 6.65 17.83
CA ALA A 168 3.99 5.64 16.80
C ALA A 168 5.27 4.81 16.66
N ASP A 169 5.14 3.51 16.46
CA ASP A 169 6.25 2.60 16.24
C ASP A 169 6.64 2.51 14.78
N VAL A 170 5.66 2.68 13.89
CA VAL A 170 5.82 2.52 12.44
C VAL A 170 5.18 3.69 11.72
N LEU A 171 5.90 4.27 10.77
CA LEU A 171 5.41 5.29 9.84
C LEU A 171 5.55 4.79 8.40
N ILE A 172 4.44 4.76 7.65
CA ILE A 172 4.42 4.31 6.26
C ILE A 172 3.87 5.45 5.39
N GLY A 173 4.65 5.86 4.39
CA GLY A 173 4.25 6.84 3.38
C GLY A 173 3.78 6.16 2.10
N LEU A 174 2.55 6.41 1.70
CA LEU A 174 1.93 5.98 0.44
C LEU A 174 1.12 7.14 -0.15
N THR A 175 1.74 8.32 -0.22
CA THR A 175 1.05 9.58 -0.53
C THR A 175 0.99 9.88 -2.02
N GLY A 176 1.95 9.37 -2.80
CA GLY A 176 2.18 9.80 -4.17
C GLY A 176 2.78 11.22 -4.27
N GLN A 177 3.15 11.85 -3.14
CA GLN A 177 3.68 13.20 -3.08
C GLN A 177 4.97 13.27 -2.26
N PRO A 178 5.99 14.01 -2.74
CA PRO A 178 7.22 14.20 -1.99
C PRO A 178 6.98 15.09 -0.76
N LYS A 179 7.85 14.97 0.25
CA LYS A 179 7.87 15.86 1.43
C LYS A 179 6.57 15.91 2.24
N ALA A 180 5.81 14.81 2.27
CA ALA A 180 4.58 14.72 3.06
C ALA A 180 4.84 14.64 4.57
N PHE A 181 6.04 14.25 4.99
CA PHE A 181 6.51 14.27 6.38
C PHE A 181 8.02 14.51 6.45
N GLY A 182 8.49 14.86 7.64
CA GLY A 182 9.81 15.46 7.89
C GLY A 182 10.44 14.98 9.19
N LYS A 183 11.68 15.41 9.47
CA LYS A 183 12.46 14.97 10.64
C LYS A 183 11.72 15.23 11.94
N GLU A 184 10.99 16.35 11.99
CA GLU A 184 10.14 16.76 13.08
C GLU A 184 9.01 15.77 13.40
N HIS A 185 8.57 14.98 12.42
CA HIS A 185 7.56 13.94 12.61
C HIS A 185 8.20 12.66 13.16
N VAL A 186 9.34 12.25 12.62
CA VAL A 186 10.08 11.05 13.08
C VAL A 186 10.58 11.23 14.51
N ALA A 187 10.99 12.43 14.90
CA ALA A 187 11.42 12.74 16.27
C ALA A 187 10.31 12.59 17.33
N LEU A 188 9.04 12.54 16.94
CA LEU A 188 7.89 12.33 17.84
C LEU A 188 7.50 10.85 17.99
N MET A 189 8.13 9.96 17.22
CA MET A 189 7.87 8.52 17.24
C MET A 189 8.44 7.84 18.49
N ALA A 190 8.00 6.61 18.74
CA ALA A 190 8.55 5.78 19.81
C ALA A 190 10.04 5.43 19.55
N PRO A 191 10.83 5.14 20.59
CA PRO A 191 12.18 4.58 20.42
C PRO A 191 12.17 3.33 19.56
N LYS A 192 13.27 3.10 18.83
CA LYS A 192 13.37 2.00 17.84
C LYS A 192 12.22 2.04 16.81
N SER A 193 11.96 3.20 16.21
CA SER A 193 10.90 3.36 15.21
C SER A 193 11.31 2.81 13.84
N VAL A 194 10.30 2.43 13.06
CA VAL A 194 10.42 1.96 11.67
C VAL A 194 9.78 3.00 10.75
N VAL A 195 10.50 3.42 9.71
CA VAL A 195 10.01 4.44 8.76
C VAL A 195 10.12 3.95 7.32
N PHE A 196 9.00 3.89 6.62
CA PHE A 196 8.89 3.46 5.23
C PHE A 196 8.38 4.60 4.33
N PRO A 197 9.24 5.47 3.79
CA PRO A 197 8.85 6.44 2.77
C PRO A 197 8.87 5.79 1.38
N LEU A 198 7.69 5.41 0.88
CA LEU A 198 7.56 4.53 -0.29
C LEU A 198 7.16 5.26 -1.58
N THR A 199 6.85 6.55 -1.54
CA THR A 199 6.50 7.28 -2.75
C THR A 199 7.66 7.29 -3.75
N ARG A 200 7.32 7.14 -5.03
CA ARG A 200 8.25 7.18 -6.17
C ARG A 200 7.81 8.25 -7.17
N PRO A 201 8.75 8.86 -7.93
CA PRO A 201 10.21 8.68 -7.87
C PRO A 201 10.87 9.44 -6.70
N VAL A 202 10.20 10.44 -6.14
CA VAL A 202 10.70 11.25 -5.01
C VAL A 202 9.92 10.88 -3.76
N PRO A 203 10.58 10.38 -2.70
CA PRO A 203 9.90 9.87 -1.51
C PRO A 203 9.36 11.01 -0.63
N GLU A 204 8.52 10.65 0.34
CA GLU A 204 8.04 11.57 1.36
C GLU A 204 9.19 12.15 2.18
N MET A 205 10.23 11.35 2.42
CA MET A 205 11.45 11.71 3.15
C MET A 205 12.60 10.84 2.63
N THR A 206 13.83 11.35 2.64
CA THR A 206 15.00 10.55 2.27
C THR A 206 15.42 9.60 3.40
N GLN A 207 16.14 8.54 3.06
CA GLN A 207 16.59 7.58 4.08
C GLN A 207 17.54 8.19 5.10
N ASP A 208 18.41 9.10 4.66
CA ASP A 208 19.37 9.77 5.53
C ASP A 208 18.64 10.69 6.51
N GLU A 209 17.63 11.44 6.06
CA GLU A 209 16.83 12.26 6.95
C GLU A 209 16.09 11.44 8.01
N ALA A 210 15.55 10.27 7.64
CA ALA A 210 14.89 9.37 8.58
C ALA A 210 15.86 8.82 9.64
N LYS A 211 17.06 8.39 9.22
CA LYS A 211 18.12 7.92 10.12
C LYS A 211 18.62 9.02 11.05
N GLU A 212 18.89 10.20 10.51
CA GLU A 212 19.31 11.38 11.30
C GLU A 212 18.24 11.79 12.33
N ALA A 213 16.96 11.59 12.01
CA ALA A 213 15.86 11.85 12.93
C ALA A 213 15.62 10.73 13.98
N GLY A 214 16.41 9.65 13.94
CA GLY A 214 16.40 8.59 14.94
C GLY A 214 15.62 7.32 14.58
N ALA A 215 15.22 7.13 13.32
CA ALA A 215 14.62 5.87 12.89
C ALA A 215 15.63 4.71 13.00
N ALA A 216 15.24 3.61 13.63
CA ALA A 216 16.09 2.43 13.78
C ALA A 216 16.10 1.56 12.52
N VAL A 217 14.99 1.50 11.80
CA VAL A 217 14.89 0.81 10.51
C VAL A 217 14.24 1.74 9.51
N VAL A 218 14.86 1.84 8.33
CA VAL A 218 14.33 2.58 7.19
C VAL A 218 14.32 1.65 6.00
N GLY A 219 13.22 1.63 5.26
CA GLY A 219 13.12 0.94 3.96
C GLY A 219 12.33 1.78 2.97
N CYS A 220 12.66 1.71 1.69
CA CYS A 220 12.12 2.66 0.71
C CYS A 220 11.66 1.98 -0.58
N GLY A 221 10.89 2.69 -1.40
CA GLY A 221 10.48 2.21 -2.73
C GLY A 221 11.54 2.39 -3.83
N ILE A 222 12.63 3.11 -3.56
CA ILE A 222 13.64 3.47 -4.57
C ILE A 222 14.57 2.28 -4.81
N MET A 223 14.71 1.85 -6.06
CA MET A 223 15.48 0.64 -6.45
C MET A 223 16.92 0.64 -5.92
N ASP A 224 17.61 1.77 -6.00
CA ASP A 224 19.01 1.90 -5.56
C ASP A 224 19.14 2.21 -4.06
N GLY A 225 18.02 2.25 -3.33
CA GLY A 225 17.99 2.54 -1.91
C GLY A 225 18.28 1.29 -1.05
N ILE A 226 18.85 1.52 0.15
CA ILE A 226 18.96 0.47 1.18
C ILE A 226 17.56 -0.01 1.57
N ASN A 227 17.42 -1.32 1.81
CA ASN A 227 16.15 -1.99 2.14
C ASN A 227 15.03 -1.64 1.14
N CYS A 228 15.34 -1.70 -0.15
CA CYS A 228 14.36 -1.46 -1.21
C CYS A 228 13.21 -2.47 -1.13
N MET A 229 12.00 -1.98 -1.37
CA MET A 229 10.75 -2.73 -1.39
C MET A 229 10.15 -2.76 -2.81
N PRO A 230 10.72 -3.52 -3.76
CA PRO A 230 10.20 -3.58 -5.11
C PRO A 230 9.04 -4.59 -5.23
N ASN A 231 7.94 -4.20 -5.89
CA ASN A 231 6.83 -5.10 -6.22
C ASN A 231 7.30 -6.35 -7.00
N LEU A 232 8.39 -6.23 -7.77
CA LEU A 232 9.07 -7.31 -8.48
C LEU A 232 9.38 -8.52 -7.59
N ALA A 233 9.62 -8.33 -6.29
CA ALA A 233 9.92 -9.42 -5.39
C ALA A 233 8.73 -10.36 -5.13
N ILE A 234 7.52 -9.96 -5.52
CA ILE A 234 6.29 -10.65 -5.15
C ILE A 234 5.49 -11.14 -6.36
N PHE A 235 5.22 -10.27 -7.35
CA PHE A 235 4.25 -10.61 -8.39
C PHE A 235 4.57 -11.87 -9.23
N PRO A 236 5.84 -12.27 -9.47
CA PRO A 236 6.11 -13.54 -10.16
C PRO A 236 5.59 -14.78 -9.42
N GLY A 237 5.39 -14.70 -8.10
CA GLY A 237 4.86 -15.79 -7.28
C GLY A 237 3.34 -15.78 -7.06
N PHE A 238 2.62 -14.79 -7.59
CA PHE A 238 1.15 -14.72 -7.50
C PHE A 238 0.43 -15.41 -8.66
N GLY A 239 1.13 -15.69 -9.76
CA GLY A 239 0.58 -16.26 -11.00
C GLY A 239 0.42 -17.77 -10.97
#